data_AF-A0A941CW60-F1
#
_entry.id   AF-A0A941CW60-F1
#
_cell.length_a   1.000
_cell.length_b   1.000
_cell.length_c   1.000
_cell.angle_alpha   90.00
_cell.angle_beta   90.00
_cell.angle_gamma   90.00
#
_symmetry.space_group_name_H-M   'P 1'
#
loop_
_entity.id
_entity.type
_entity.pdbx_description
1 polymer ?
#
loop_
_entity_poly.entity_id
_entity_poly.type
_entity_poly.pdbx_seq_one_letter_code
_entity_poly.pdbx_strand_id
1 'polypeptide(L)' 'MRASPRFFAIIYLLMGLGFMYIAYMSVEDTVWNIATIIFTLIAAFDFGAAIKMFGLHRRLKEQQEKK' A
#
# COMPACT_ATOMS: atom_id res chain seq x y z
N MET A 1 11.25 -7.52 -18.33
CA MET A 1 9.83 -7.15 -18.13
C MET A 1 9.77 -5.82 -17.39
N ARG A 2 9.36 -4.72 -18.03
CA ARG A 2 9.18 -3.44 -17.33
C ARG A 2 7.87 -3.51 -16.54
N ALA A 3 8.00 -3.88 -15.27
CA ALA A 3 6.96 -3.72 -14.26
C ALA A 3 6.26 -2.36 -14.42
N SER A 4 4.98 -2.35 -14.81
CA SER A 4 4.21 -1.10 -14.93
C SER A 4 4.01 -0.51 -13.53
N PRO A 5 4.47 0.73 -13.26
CA PRO A 5 4.32 1.34 -11.93
C PRO A 5 2.87 1.38 -11.43
N ARG A 6 1.89 1.42 -12.35
CA ARG A 6 0.46 1.37 -12.03
C ARG A 6 0.01 0.01 -11.49
N PHE A 7 0.52 -1.07 -12.09
CA PHE A 7 0.17 -2.43 -11.67
C PHE A 7 0.66 -2.69 -10.25
N PHE A 8 1.90 -2.30 -9.95
CA PHE A 8 2.43 -2.41 -8.59
C PHE A 8 1.71 -1.51 -7.59
N ALA A 9 1.30 -0.29 -7.98
CA ALA A 9 0.48 0.56 -7.12
C ALA A 9 -0.82 -0.13 -6.68
N ILE A 10 -1.50 -0.83 -7.61
CA ILE A 10 -2.74 -1.57 -7.33
C ILE A 10 -2.45 -2.76 -6.42
N ILE A 11 -1.38 -3.52 -6.67
CA ILE A 11 -0.98 -4.65 -5.81
C ILE A 11 -0.75 -4.18 -4.37
N TYR A 12 0.09 -3.16 -4.18
CA TYR A 12 0.37 -2.63 -2.84
C TYR A 12 -0.90 -2.12 -2.15
N LEU A 13 -1.81 -1.48 -2.89
CA LEU A 13 -3.08 -1.03 -2.33
C LEU A 13 -3.98 -2.19 -1.87
N LEU A 14 -4.13 -3.23 -2.71
CA LEU A 14 -4.91 -4.42 -2.38
C LEU A 14 -4.30 -5.19 -1.21
N MET A 15 -2.98 -5.31 -1.18
CA MET A 15 -2.26 -6.00 -0.11
C MET A 15 -2.39 -5.24 1.22
N GLY A 16 -2.26 -3.91 1.20
CA GLY A 16 -2.49 -3.07 2.38
C GLY A 16 -3.92 -3.18 2.92
N LEU A 17 -4.93 -3.24 2.05
CA LEU A 17 -6.32 -3.52 2.45
C LEU A 17 -6.47 -4.92 3.08
N GLY A 18 -5.80 -5.92 2.51
CA GLY A 18 -5.78 -7.27 3.07
C GLY A 18 -5.18 -7.32 4.48
N PHE A 19 -4.01 -6.70 4.67
CA PHE A 19 -3.39 -6.63 6.00
C PHE A 19 -4.20 -5.80 6.99
N MET A 20 -4.85 -4.71 6.54
CA MET A 20 -5.78 -3.95 7.37
C MET A 20 -6.98 -4.79 7.83
N TYR A 21 -7.53 -5.63 6.94
CA TYR A 21 -8.60 -6.56 7.30
C TYR A 21 -8.13 -7.60 8.33
N ILE A 22 -6.94 -8.17 8.15
CA ILE A 22 -6.36 -9.13 9.12
C ILE A 22 -6.08 -8.44 10.45
N ALA A 23 -5.57 -7.20 10.44
CA ALA A 23 -5.36 -6.41 11.65
C ALA A 23 -6.67 -6.20 12.42
N TYR A 24 -7.74 -5.83 11.71
CA TYR A 24 -9.07 -5.66 12.31
C TYR A 24 -9.58 -6.96 12.96
N MET A 25 -9.43 -8.09 12.26
CA MET A 25 -9.82 -9.41 12.80
C MET A 25 -8.93 -9.88 13.96
N SER A 26 -7.72 -9.31 14.12
CA SER A 26 -6.80 -9.63 15.21
C SER A 26 -7.05 -8.81 16.47
N VAL A 27 -8.00 -7.87 16.43
CA VAL A 27 -8.41 -7.10 17.61
C VAL A 27 -9.22 -8.03 18.51
N GLU A 28 -8.64 -8.34 19.67
CA GLU A 28 -9.32 -9.03 20.75
C GLU A 28 -9.92 -7.98 21.70
N ASP A 29 -9.42 -7.87 22.92
CA ASP A 29 -9.94 -6.91 23.91
C ASP A 29 -9.49 -5.47 23.63
N THR A 30 -8.30 -5.29 23.04
CA THR A 30 -7.75 -3.97 22.73
C THR A 30 -6.91 -4.00 21.45
N VAL A 31 -6.73 -2.82 20.85
CA VAL A 31 -5.85 -2.61 19.69
C VAL A 31 -4.35 -2.74 20.02
N TRP A 32 -3.98 -2.90 21.29
CA TRP A 32 -2.59 -3.00 21.75
C TRP A 32 -1.99 -4.40 21.62
N ASN A 33 -2.77 -5.37 21.14
CA ASN A 33 -2.27 -6.70 20.85
C ASN A 33 -1.16 -6.63 19.76
N ILE A 34 -0.12 -7.46 19.94
CA ILE A 34 1.09 -7.44 19.11
C ILE A 34 0.74 -7.72 17.64
N ALA A 35 -0.17 -8.66 17.37
CA ALA A 35 -0.57 -9.03 16.01
C ALA A 35 -1.21 -7.85 15.27
N THR A 36 -2.16 -7.16 15.90
CA THR A 36 -2.85 -5.98 15.38
C THR A 36 -1.85 -4.88 15.04
N ILE A 37 -0.90 -4.61 15.93
CA ILE A 37 0.14 -3.60 15.69
C ILE A 37 1.00 -3.98 14.49
N ILE A 38 1.48 -5.23 14.42
CA ILE A 38 2.31 -5.71 13.31
C ILE A 38 1.57 -5.62 11.98
N PHE A 39 0.34 -6.14 11.90
CA PHE A 39 -0.44 -6.09 10.66
C PHE A 39 -0.79 -4.67 10.25
N THR A 40 -1.07 -3.78 11.21
CA THR A 40 -1.30 -2.36 10.94
C THR A 40 -0.05 -1.67 10.39
N LEU A 41 1.14 -1.96 10.94
CA LEU A 41 2.40 -1.41 10.45
C LEU A 41 2.71 -1.88 9.02
N ILE A 42 2.48 -3.16 8.73
CA ILE A 42 2.66 -3.71 7.38
C ILE A 42 1.69 -3.03 6.40
N ALA A 43 0.40 -2.93 6.77
CA ALA A 43 -0.60 -2.24 5.96
C ALA A 43 -0.21 -0.78 5.67
N ALA A 44 0.30 -0.06 6.68
CA ALA A 44 0.77 1.33 6.51
C ALA A 44 1.94 1.43 5.52
N PHE A 45 2.90 0.50 5.58
CA PHE A 45 4.01 0.44 4.63
C PHE A 45 3.52 0.22 3.19
N ASP A 46 2.56 -0.69 3.01
CA ASP A 46 1.95 -0.98 1.71
C ASP A 46 1.21 0.22 1.14
N PHE A 47 0.41 0.91 1.95
CA PHE A 47 -0.24 2.16 1.53
C PHE A 47 0.78 3.24 1.16
N GLY A 48 1.87 3.38 1.92
CA GLY A 48 2.97 4.29 1.59
C GLY A 48 3.62 3.96 0.25
N ALA A 49 3.88 2.68 -0.02
CA ALA A 49 4.41 2.21 -1.30
C ALA A 49 3.43 2.47 -2.46
N ALA A 50 2.14 2.21 -2.26
CA ALA A 50 1.09 2.50 -3.25
C ALA A 50 1.04 3.99 -3.60
N ILE A 51 1.01 4.87 -2.59
CA ILE A 51 1.01 6.34 -2.78
C ILE A 51 2.24 6.78 -3.58
N LYS A 52 3.43 6.28 -3.23
CA LYS A 52 4.68 6.58 -3.94
C LYS A 52 4.62 6.15 -5.41
N MET A 53 4.07 4.97 -5.69
CA MET A 53 3.90 4.45 -7.05
C MET A 53 2.89 5.28 -7.87
N PHE A 54 1.78 5.71 -7.27
CA PHE A 54 0.83 6.63 -7.92
C PHE A 54 1.48 7.98 -8.26
N GLY A 55 2.27 8.53 -7.33
CA GLY A 55 3.05 9.75 -7.58
C GLY A 55 4.06 9.59 -8.71
N LEU A 56 4.78 8.46 -8.76
CA LEU A 56 5.70 8.14 -9.86
C LEU A 56 4.96 8.04 -11.20
N HIS A 57 3.78 7.42 -11.22
CA HIS A 57 3.00 7.33 -12.45
C HIS A 57 2.60 8.72 -12.98
N ARG A 58 2.15 9.64 -12.10
CA ARG A 58 1.82 11.03 -12.49
C ARG A 58 3.03 11.75 -13.08
N ARG A 59 4.18 11.69 -12.41
CA ARG A 59 5.43 12.32 -12.87
C ARG A 59 5.89 11.78 -14.24
N LEU A 60 5.79 10.46 -14.44
CA LEU A 60 6.14 9.85 -15.73
C LEU A 60 5.19 10.30 -16.85
N LYS A 61 3.91 10.51 -16.56
CA LYS A 61 2.93 11.02 -17.53
C LYS A 61 3.22 12.49 -17.90
N GLU A 62 3.49 13.33 -16.91
CA GLU A 62 3.85 14.75 -17.10
C GLU A 62 5.15 14.91 -17.93
N GLN A 63 6.14 14.03 -17.74
CA GLN A 63 7.36 14.02 -18.54
C GLN A 63 7.15 13.56 -19.99
N GLN A 64 6.15 12.71 -20.24
CA GLN A 64 5.78 12.31 -21.60
C GLN A 64 5.00 13.41 -22.33
N GLU A 65 4.15 14.18 -21.63
CA GLU A 65 3.40 15.29 -22.22
C GLU A 65 4.26 16.53 -22.51
N LYS A 66 5.40 16.69 -21.83
CA LYS A 66 6.36 17.78 -22.06
C LYS A 66 7.40 17.50 -23.15
N LYS A 67 7.40 16.31 -23.76
CA LYS A 67 8.38 15.87 -24.75
C LYS A 67 7.75 15.81 -26.14
#